data_AF-A0A1E3G4V9-F1
#
_entry.id   AF-A0A1E3G4V9-F1
#
_cell.length_a   1.000
_cell.length_b   1.000
_cell.length_c   1.000
_cell.angle_alpha   90.00
_cell.angle_beta   90.00
_cell.angle_gamma   90.00
#
_symmetry.space_group_name_H-M   'P 1'
#
loop_
_entity.id
_entity.type
_entity.pdbx_description
1 polymer ?
#
loop_
_entity_poly.entity_id
_entity_poly.type
_entity_poly.pdbx_seq_one_letter_code
_entity_poly.pdbx_strand_id
1 'polypeptide(L)' 'MKNLYITENTTFEEIAERYPYLIQPLLEKGVKVIVCGDVKWGTLGEELDKLGLKKDEILEELNEIARKNGGSVRSLRLDL' A
#
# COMPACT_ATOMS: atom_id res chain seq x y z
N MET A 1 1.90 10.03 -18.42
CA MET A 1 2.45 9.68 -17.09
C MET A 1 1.45 8.76 -16.41
N LYS A 2 1.85 7.55 -15.97
CA LYS A 2 0.96 6.69 -15.16
C LYS A 2 0.81 7.37 -13.79
N ASN A 3 -0.39 7.75 -13.38
CA ASN A 3 -0.62 8.10 -11.97
C ASN A 3 -0.44 6.82 -11.15
N LEU A 4 0.57 6.82 -10.29
CA LEU A 4 0.83 5.78 -9.31
C LEU A 4 0.31 6.26 -7.96
N TYR A 5 -0.56 5.46 -7.35
CA TYR A 5 -1.08 5.66 -6.00
C TYR A 5 -0.10 5.17 -4.94
N ILE A 6 0.60 4.08 -5.25
CA ILE A 6 1.55 3.42 -4.37
C ILE A 6 2.93 3.46 -5.01
N THR A 7 3.92 3.84 -4.22
CA THR A 7 5.34 3.82 -4.62
C THR A 7 6.17 3.12 -3.56
N GLU A 8 7.45 2.89 -3.84
CA GLU A 8 8.34 2.32 -2.84
C GLU A 8 8.50 3.20 -1.59
N ASN A 9 8.27 4.51 -1.71
CA ASN A 9 8.34 5.46 -0.60
C ASN A 9 7.02 5.55 0.19
N THR A 10 5.96 4.88 -0.25
CA THR A 10 4.69 4.85 0.46
C THR A 10 4.89 4.16 1.81
N THR A 11 4.49 4.84 2.89
CA THR A 11 4.62 4.31 4.25
C THR A 11 3.50 3.34 4.58
N PHE A 12 3.75 2.43 5.52
CA PHE A 12 2.71 1.54 6.03
C PHE A 12 1.57 2.29 6.72
N GLU A 13 1.86 3.42 7.34
CA GLU A 13 0.85 4.35 7.89
C GLU A 13 -0.06 4.90 6.79
N GLU A 14 0.52 5.34 5.67
CA GLU A 14 -0.27 5.80 4.52
C GLU A 14 -1.13 4.67 3.95
N ILE A 15 -0.60 3.45 3.86
CA ILE A 15 -1.37 2.28 3.42
C ILE A 15 -2.53 2.02 4.38
N ALA A 16 -2.27 1.99 5.69
CA ALA A 16 -3.30 1.71 6.69
C ALA A 16 -4.41 2.78 6.71
N GLU A 17 -4.05 4.06 6.57
CA GLU A 17 -5.01 5.18 6.62
C GLU A 17 -5.73 5.39 5.29
N ARG A 18 -5.00 5.36 4.18
CA ARG A 18 -5.49 5.83 2.86
C ARG A 18 -5.82 4.69 1.92
N TYR A 19 -5.25 3.52 2.11
CA TYR A 19 -5.41 2.37 1.24
C TYR A 19 -5.63 1.07 2.03
N PRO A 20 -6.55 1.02 3.03
CA PRO A 20 -6.69 -0.12 3.93
C PRO A 20 -7.04 -1.43 3.20
N TYR A 21 -7.66 -1.33 2.03
CA TYR A 21 -7.95 -2.48 1.15
C TYR A 21 -6.69 -3.15 0.57
N LEU A 22 -5.51 -2.52 0.65
CA LEU A 22 -4.23 -3.11 0.25
C LEU A 22 -3.58 -3.94 1.36
N ILE A 23 -4.05 -3.85 2.60
CA ILE A 23 -3.49 -4.61 3.73
C ILE A 23 -3.60 -6.12 3.48
N GLN A 24 -4.77 -6.58 3.02
CA GLN A 24 -5.00 -8.00 2.77
C GLN A 24 -4.13 -8.55 1.62
N PRO A 25 -4.05 -7.91 0.43
CA PRO A 25 -3.13 -8.30 -0.63
C PRO A 25 -1.65 -8.32 -0.20
N LEU A 26 -1.21 -7.34 0.60
CA LEU A 26 0.15 -7.30 1.12
C LEU A 26 0.42 -8.48 2.06
N LEU A 27 -0.53 -8.80 2.94
CA LEU A 27 -0.42 -9.92 3.87
C LEU A 27 -0.32 -11.27 3.13
N GLU A 28 -1.09 -11.47 2.06
CA GLU A 28 -1.02 -12.68 1.21
C GLU A 28 0.37 -12.87 0.57
N LYS A 29 1.11 -11.78 0.36
CA LYS A 29 2.50 -11.80 -0.13
C LYS A 29 3.54 -11.89 0.99
N GLY A 30 3.11 -12.01 2.25
CA GLY A 30 3.98 -12.08 3.41
C GLY A 30 4.41 -10.72 3.97
N VAL A 31 3.86 -9.61 3.46
CA VAL A 31 4.16 -8.25 3.91
C VAL A 31 3.19 -7.85 5.01
N LYS A 32 3.69 -7.72 6.25
CA LYS A 32 2.85 -7.36 7.40
C LYS A 32 2.78 -5.84 7.57
N VAL A 33 1.59 -5.28 7.33
CA VAL A 33 1.30 -3.85 7.57
C VAL A 33 1.01 -3.58 9.05
N ILE A 34 0.36 -4.53 9.72
CA ILE A 34 0.00 -4.44 11.14
C ILE A 34 0.78 -5.52 11.90
N VAL A 35 1.45 -5.12 12.98
CA VAL A 35 2.26 -5.99 13.84
C VAL A 35 1.89 -5.71 15.29
N CYS A 36 1.55 -6.75 16.05
CA CYS A 36 1.15 -6.65 17.47
C CYS A 36 -0.02 -5.69 17.75
N GLY A 37 -0.88 -5.43 16.77
CA GLY A 37 -2.03 -4.53 16.91
C GLY A 37 -1.78 -3.09 16.46
N ASP A 38 -0.54 -2.75 16.12
CA ASP A 38 -0.14 -1.42 15.64
C ASP A 38 0.33 -1.45 14.19
N VAL A 39 0.20 -0.31 13.50
CA VAL A 39 0.75 -0.15 12.15
C VAL A 39 2.28 -0.12 12.24
N LYS A 40 2.93 -0.89 11.37
CA LYS A 40 4.39 -0.93 11.28
C LYS A 40 4.93 0.42 10.81
N TRP A 41 6.13 0.77 11.29
CA TRP A 41 6.86 1.94 10.82
C TRP A 41 7.80 1.59 9.66
N GLY A 42 7.96 2.52 8.72
CA GLY A 42 8.83 2.39 7.55
C GLY A 42 8.08 2.41 6.21
N THR A 43 8.81 2.18 5.13
CA THR A 43 8.28 2.20 3.77
C THR A 43 8.04 0.79 3.22
N LEU A 44 7.10 0.70 2.27
CA LEU A 44 6.84 -0.54 1.55
C LEU A 44 8.10 -1.02 0.81
N GLY A 45 8.84 -0.10 0.18
CA GLY A 45 10.05 -0.43 -0.58
C GLY A 45 11.14 -1.10 0.26
N GLU A 46 11.40 -0.57 1.46
CA GLU A 46 12.37 -1.15 2.38
C GLU A 46 11.97 -2.55 2.85
N GLU A 47 10.68 -2.78 3.10
CA GLU A 47 10.22 -4.10 3.54
C GLU A 47 10.28 -5.13 2.42
N LEU A 48 9.91 -4.74 1.19
CA LEU A 48 10.00 -5.62 0.04
C LEU A 48 11.45 -6.03 -0.24
N ASP A 49 12.40 -5.10 -0.08
CA ASP A 49 13.83 -5.37 -0.19
C ASP A 49 14.31 -6.35 0.89
N LYS A 50 13.94 -6.11 2.16
CA LYS A 50 14.25 -7.00 3.29
C LYS A 50 13.72 -8.42 3.10
N LEU A 51 12.55 -8.56 2.47
CA LEU A 51 11.93 -9.86 2.18
C LEU A 51 12.45 -10.50 0.88
N GLY A 52 13.30 -9.81 0.11
CA GLY A 52 13.80 -10.29 -1.18
C GLY A 52 12.69 -10.44 -2.23
N LEU A 53 11.61 -9.66 -2.10
CA LEU A 53 10.47 -9.71 -3.00
C LEU A 53 10.70 -8.80 -4.21
N LYS A 54 10.14 -9.20 -5.36
CA LYS A 54 10.22 -8.40 -6.59
C LYS A 54 9.35 -7.15 -6.48
N LYS A 55 9.98 -6.05 -6.10
CA LYS A 55 9.34 -4.76 -5.83
C LYS A 55 8.44 -4.29 -6.97
N ASP A 56 8.92 -4.36 -8.21
CA ASP A 56 8.22 -3.84 -9.39
C ASP A 56 6.87 -4.55 -9.64
N GLU A 57 6.85 -5.88 -9.58
CA GLU A 57 5.63 -6.68 -9.77
C GLU A 57 4.59 -6.40 -8.67
N ILE A 58 5.04 -6.23 -7.43
CA ILE A 58 4.14 -5.94 -6.30
C ILE A 58 3.59 -4.53 -6.41
N LEU A 59 4.43 -3.54 -6.72
CA LEU A 59 3.99 -2.17 -6.90
C LEU A 59 3.00 -2.05 -8.06
N GLU A 60 3.22 -2.76 -9.16
CA GLU A 60 2.27 -2.79 -10.28
C GLU A 60 0.90 -3.32 -9.82
N GLU A 61 0.87 -4.48 -9.18
CA GLU A 61 -0.37 -5.10 -8.70
C GLU A 61 -1.13 -4.21 -7.71
N LEU A 62 -0.44 -3.64 -6.72
CA LEU A 62 -1.06 -2.74 -5.73
C LEU A 62 -1.65 -1.49 -6.39
N ASN A 63 -0.98 -0.96 -7.41
CA ASN A 63 -1.49 0.18 -8.19
C ASN A 63 -2.70 -0.20 -9.04
N GLU A 64 -2.77 -1.42 -9.58
CA GLU A 64 -3.97 -1.92 -10.25
C GLU A 64 -5.16 -2.05 -9.28
N ILE A 65 -4.94 -2.62 -8.10
CA ILE A 65 -5.96 -2.71 -7.05
C ILE A 65 -6.42 -1.31 -6.64
N ALA A 66 -5.48 -0.38 -6.45
CA ALA A 66 -5.82 1.00 -6.09
C ALA A 66 -6.63 1.71 -7.17
N ARG A 67 -6.32 1.51 -8.46
CA ARG A 67 -7.13 2.03 -9.57
C ARG A 67 -8.55 1.48 -9.56
N LYS A 68 -8.72 0.17 -9.34
CA LYS A 68 -10.04 -0.48 -9.28
C LYS A 68 -10.90 0.04 -8.12
N ASN A 69 -10.27 0.48 -7.03
CA ASN A 69 -10.94 1.04 -5.84
C ASN A 69 -11.08 2.58 -5.87
N GLY A 70 -10.68 3.25 -6.96
CA GLY A 70 -10.81 4.71 -7.09
C GLY A 70 -9.73 5.53 -6.37
N GLY A 71 -8.62 4.92 -5.98
CA GLY A 71 -7.53 5.59 -5.26
C GLY A 71 -7.76 5.66 -3.74
N SER A 72 -7.21 6.68 -3.09
CA SER A 72 -7.23 6.77 -1.62
C SER A 72 -8.65 6.91 -1.07
N VAL A 73 -9.00 6.14 -0.04
CA VAL A 73 -10.34 6.15 0.59
C VAL A 73 -10.67 7.49 1.26
N ARG A 74 -9.65 8.29 1.62
CA ARG A 74 -9.83 9.63 2.22
C ARG A 74 -10.26 10.70 1.19
N SER A 75 -10.42 10.34 -0.09
CA SER A 75 -10.76 11.30 -1.15
C SER A 75 -12.27 11.50 -1.38
N LEU A 76 -13.14 11.11 -0.44
CA LEU A 76 -14.43 11.78 -0.30
C LEU A 76 -14.19 13.13 0.40
N ARG A 77 -13.63 14.10 -0.32
CA ARG A 77 -14.16 15.46 -0.16
C ARG A 77 -15.62 15.32 -0.54
N LEU A 78 -16.50 15.29 0.46
CA LEU A 78 -17.87 15.74 0.26
C LEU A 78 -17.73 17.16 -0.29
N ASP A 79 -17.92 17.30 -1.60
CA ASP A 79 -18.33 18.58 -2.17
C ASP A 79 -19.74 18.81 -1.61
N LEU A 80 -19.79 19.38 -0.40
CA LEU A 80 -21.00 19.94 0.23
C LEU A 80 -21.14 21.39 -0.21
#